data_AF-A0A7W2KD60-F1
#
_entry.id   AF-A0A7W2KD60-F1
#
_cell.length_a   1.000
_cell.length_b   1.000
_cell.length_c   1.000
_cell.angle_alpha   90.00
_cell.angle_beta   90.00
_cell.angle_gamma   90.00
#
_symmetry.space_group_name_H-M   'P 1'
#
loop_
_entity.id
_entity.type
_entity.pdbx_description
1 polymer ?
#
loop_
_entity_poly.entity_id
_entity_poly.type
_entity_poly.pdbx_seq_one_letter_code
_entity_poly.pdbx_strand_id
1 'polypeptide(L)' 'MTEQRVIDAINSHGDDIKTISCIIAGLLQQLRESQGAEGIESARQFALAVAQQMGQGGATAPDVDRINLVFNQHK' A
#
# COMPACT_ATOMS: atom_id res chain seq x y z
N MET A 1 1.66 33.01 -1.54
CA MET A 1 0.44 32.34 -1.00
C MET A 1 0.14 31.02 -1.69
N THR A 2 0.19 30.92 -3.02
CA THR A 2 -0.13 29.68 -3.74
C THR A 2 0.87 28.55 -3.49
N GLU A 3 2.16 28.86 -3.39
CA GLU A 3 3.23 27.88 -3.16
C GLU A 3 3.12 27.21 -1.78
N GLN A 4 2.88 27.99 -0.73
CA GLN A 4 2.70 27.44 0.62
C GLN A 4 1.53 26.45 0.69
N ARG A 5 0.40 26.76 0.02
CA ARG A 5 -0.75 25.85 -0.03
C ARG A 5 -0.44 24.53 -0.75
N VAL A 6 0.42 24.57 -1.77
CA VAL A 6 0.86 23.35 -2.46
C VAL A 6 1.77 22.53 -1.56
N ILE A 7 2.72 23.17 -0.87
CA ILE A 7 3.61 22.51 0.10
C ILE A 7 2.79 21.85 1.22
N ASP A 8 1.82 22.58 1.79
CA ASP A 8 0.96 22.08 2.87
C ASP A 8 0.13 20.87 2.40
N ALA A 9 -0.40 20.90 1.17
CA ALA A 9 -1.14 19.78 0.59
C ALA A 9 -0.26 18.55 0.38
N ILE A 10 0.96 18.73 -0.15
CA ILE A 10 1.93 17.63 -0.34
C ILE A 10 2.31 17.02 1.01
N ASN A 11 2.57 17.85 2.03
CA ASN A 11 2.93 17.37 3.36
C ASN A 11 1.77 16.61 4.01
N SER A 12 0.54 17.13 3.92
CA SER A 12 -0.66 16.44 4.41
C SER A 12 -0.81 15.06 3.78
N HIS A 13 -0.68 14.95 2.46
CA HIS A 13 -0.72 13.65 1.78
C HIS A 13 0.44 12.73 2.17
N GLY A 14 1.64 13.29 2.42
CA GLY A 14 2.77 12.55 2.95
C GLY A 14 2.46 11.92 4.32
N ASP A 15 1.79 12.66 5.20
CA ASP A 15 1.40 12.17 6.53
C ASP A 15 0.24 11.16 6.45
N ASP A 16 -0.71 11.34 5.54
CA ASP A 16 -1.75 10.35 5.25
C ASP A 16 -1.14 9.03 4.77
N ILE A 17 -0.19 9.07 3.83
CA ILE A 17 0.49 7.87 3.30
C ILE A 17 1.25 7.15 4.41
N LYS A 18 1.97 7.87 5.28
CA LYS A 18 2.67 7.27 6.43
C LYS A 18 1.68 6.61 7.38
N THR A 19 0.58 7.28 7.69
CA THR A 19 -0.46 6.77 8.59
C THR A 19 -1.08 5.47 8.05
N ILE A 20 -1.46 5.47 6.77
CA ILE A 20 -1.98 4.28 6.09
C ILE A 20 -0.94 3.15 6.08
N SER A 21 0.34 3.49 5.82
CA SER A 21 1.42 2.49 5.82
C SER A 21 1.59 1.80 7.17
N CYS A 22 1.52 2.56 8.29
CA CYS A 22 1.57 1.99 9.63
C CYS A 22 0.39 1.06 9.92
N ILE A 23 -0.83 1.45 9.53
CA ILE A 23 -2.04 0.63 9.69
C ILE A 23 -1.89 -0.67 8.90
N ILE A 24 -1.47 -0.60 7.64
CA ILE A 24 -1.28 -1.78 6.79
C ILE A 24 -0.22 -2.71 7.38
N ALA A 25 0.91 -2.18 7.87
CA ALA A 25 1.94 -2.99 8.51
C ALA A 25 1.40 -3.76 9.73
N GLY A 26 0.62 -3.10 10.59
CA GLY A 26 -0.04 -3.76 11.72
C GLY A 26 -1.01 -4.87 11.30
N LEU A 27 -1.81 -4.63 10.25
CA LEU A 27 -2.72 -5.63 9.70
C LEU A 27 -1.98 -6.82 9.08
N LEU A 28 -0.88 -6.58 8.37
CA LEU A 28 -0.05 -7.65 7.81
C LEU A 28 0.61 -8.48 8.91
N GLN A 29 1.10 -7.84 9.98
CA GLN A 29 1.64 -8.56 11.13
C GLN A 29 0.57 -9.45 11.78
N GLN A 30 -0.63 -8.91 12.02
CA GLN A 30 -1.75 -9.69 12.56
C GLN A 30 -2.16 -10.85 11.63
N LEU A 31 -2.14 -10.62 10.32
CA LEU A 31 -2.44 -11.65 9.32
C LEU A 31 -1.40 -12.77 9.35
N ARG A 32 -0.11 -12.42 9.45
CA ARG A 32 0.98 -13.38 9.59
C ARG A 32 0.86 -14.20 10.87
N GLU A 33 0.54 -13.57 11.99
CA GLU A 33 0.38 -14.26 13.28
C GLU A 33 -0.82 -15.22 13.29
N SER A 34 -1.91 -14.86 12.61
CA SER A 34 -3.15 -15.65 12.61
C SER A 34 -3.19 -16.73 11.51
N GLN A 35 -2.57 -16.50 10.36
CA GLN A 35 -2.70 -17.36 9.16
C GLN A 35 -1.35 -17.78 8.56
N GLY A 36 -0.23 -17.33 9.13
CA GLY A 36 1.11 -17.66 8.64
C GLY A 36 1.43 -17.10 7.25
N ALA A 37 2.48 -17.65 6.64
CA ALA A 37 2.96 -17.21 5.34
C ALA A 37 1.94 -17.44 4.20
N GLU A 38 1.08 -18.45 4.32
CA GLU A 38 0.04 -18.75 3.33
C GLU A 38 -1.03 -17.65 3.28
N GLY A 39 -1.45 -17.13 4.45
CA GLY A 39 -2.39 -16.00 4.52
C GLY A 39 -1.81 -14.73 3.89
N ILE A 40 -0.53 -14.45 4.13
CA ILE A 40 0.19 -13.33 3.51
C ILE A 40 0.26 -13.48 1.99
N GLU A 41 0.55 -14.68 1.49
CA GLU A 41 0.62 -14.95 0.06
C GLU A 41 -0.75 -14.82 -0.62
N SER A 42 -1.81 -15.32 0.01
CA SER A 42 -3.19 -15.17 -0.49
C SER A 42 -3.59 -13.69 -0.57
N ALA A 43 -3.32 -12.90 0.46
CA ALA A 43 -3.59 -11.47 0.47
C ALA A 43 -2.78 -10.72 -0.59
N ARG A 44 -1.52 -11.10 -0.82
CA ARG A 44 -0.67 -10.55 -1.90
C ARG A 44 -1.30 -10.79 -3.27
N GLN A 45 -1.72 -12.02 -3.56
CA GLN A 45 -2.34 -12.39 -4.84
C GLN A 45 -3.64 -11.60 -5.07
N PHE A 46 -4.46 -11.45 -4.04
CA PHE A 46 -5.66 -10.63 -4.11
C PHE A 46 -5.33 -9.15 -4.41
N ALA A 47 -4.35 -8.57 -3.71
CA ALA A 47 -3.91 -7.19 -3.95
C ALA A 47 -3.42 -6.97 -5.39
N LEU A 48 -2.70 -7.94 -5.97
CA LEU A 48 -2.28 -7.89 -7.37
C LEU A 48 -3.45 -7.98 -8.35
N ALA A 49 -4.44 -8.83 -8.07
CA ALA A 49 -5.64 -8.92 -8.90
C ALA A 49 -6.43 -7.61 -8.90
N VAL A 50 -6.56 -6.97 -7.73
CA VAL A 50 -7.17 -5.64 -7.62
C VAL A 50 -6.35 -4.59 -8.38
N ALA A 51 -5.02 -4.59 -8.24
CA ALA A 51 -4.14 -3.65 -8.93
C ALA A 51 -4.29 -3.71 -10.46
N GLN A 52 -4.45 -4.92 -11.02
CA GLN A 52 -4.70 -5.11 -12.45
C GLN A 52 -6.05 -4.52 -12.90
N GLN A 53 -7.05 -4.51 -12.03
CA GLN A 53 -8.39 -3.98 -12.33
C GLN A 53 -8.48 -2.46 -12.22
N MET A 54 -7.57 -1.81 -11.49
CA MET A 54 -7.63 -0.35 -11.26
C MET A 54 -7.31 0.52 -12.49
N GLY A 55 -7.07 -0.10 -13.65
CA GLY A 55 -6.89 0.60 -14.92
C GLY A 55 -5.52 1.27 -15.05
N GLN A 56 -4.84 1.02 -16.17
CA GLN A 56 -3.49 1.55 -16.44
C GLN A 56 -3.52 2.91 -17.17
N GLY A 57 -4.70 3.52 -17.37
CA GLY A 57 -4.90 4.68 -18.25
C GLY A 57 -4.83 6.05 -17.58
N GLY A 58 -4.60 6.11 -16.26
CA GLY A 58 -4.55 7.36 -15.49
C GLY A 58 -3.12 7.91 -15.33
N ALA A 59 -3.01 9.12 -14.77
CA ALA A 59 -1.72 9.71 -14.40
C ALA A 59 -1.00 8.95 -13.27
N THR A 60 -1.70 8.04 -12.60
CA THR A 60 -1.19 7.18 -11.53
C THR A 60 -1.75 5.78 -11.68
N ALA A 61 -0.96 4.77 -11.26
CA ALA A 61 -1.35 3.37 -11.25
C ALA A 61 -0.73 2.68 -10.02
N PRO A 62 -1.31 1.57 -9.54
CA PRO A 62 -0.67 0.76 -8.51
C PRO A 62 0.69 0.21 -8.97
N ASP A 63 1.67 0.26 -8.08
CA ASP A 63 3.02 -0.26 -8.32
C ASP A 63 3.08 -1.73 -7.89
N VAL A 64 3.06 -2.64 -8.88
CA VAL A 64 3.08 -4.09 -8.68
C VAL A 64 4.35 -4.55 -7.96
N ASP A 65 5.51 -3.97 -8.27
CA ASP A 65 6.77 -4.36 -7.66
C ASP A 65 6.80 -3.95 -6.19
N ARG A 66 6.26 -2.76 -5.88
CA ARG A 66 6.14 -2.29 -4.51
C ARG A 66 5.13 -3.10 -3.70
N ILE A 67 4.01 -3.51 -4.29
CA ILE A 67 3.07 -4.45 -3.67
C ILE A 67 3.80 -5.75 -3.30
N ASN A 68 4.52 -6.35 -4.26
CA ASN A 68 5.28 -7.58 -4.02
C ASN A 68 6.30 -7.42 -2.90
N LEU A 69 7.07 -6.33 -2.91
CA LEU A 69 8.07 -6.02 -1.89
C LEU A 69 7.45 -5.96 -0.49
N VAL A 70 6.37 -5.20 -0.32
CA VAL A 70 5.74 -5.01 0.99
C VAL A 70 5.23 -6.34 1.56
N PHE A 71 4.52 -7.15 0.77
CA PHE A 71 4.03 -8.44 1.25
C PHE A 71 5.18 -9.42 1.55
N ASN A 72 6.23 -9.45 0.73
CA ASN A 72 7.38 -10.34 0.97
C ASN A 72 8.17 -9.99 2.23
N GLN A 73 8.17 -8.74 2.68
CA GLN A 73 8.78 -8.34 3.95
C GLN A 73 8.00 -8.87 5.18
N HIS A 74 6.74 -9.25 5.00
CA HIS A 74 5.84 -9.71 6.07
C HIS A 74 5.53 -11.22 6.01
N LYS A 75 6.17 -11.97 5.10
CA LYS A 75 6.16 -13.44 5.11
C LYS A 75 7.00 -13.97 6.28
#